data_AF-A0AAQ4CSN6-F1
#
_entry.id   AF-A0AAQ4CSN6-F1
#
_cell.length_a   1.000
_cell.length_b   1.000
_cell.length_c   1.000
_cell.angle_alpha   90.00
_cell.angle_beta   90.00
_cell.angle_gamma   90.00
#
_symmetry.space_group_name_H-M   'P 1'
#
loop_
_entity.id
_entity.type
_entity.pdbx_description
1 polymer ?
#
loop_
_entity_poly.entity_id
_entity_poly.type
_entity_poly.pdbx_seq_one_letter_code
_entity_poly.pdbx_strand_id
1 'polypeptide(L)' 'MIHMQSFRKLDESTFELEISNTITISFKLEEDFLKEIDNIAKIAGYSNRSDFIRDAIISYLQYLKENDRNGRIIS' A
#
# COMPACT_ATOMS: atom_id res chain seq x y z
N MET A 1 6.35 -3.94 17.40
CA MET A 1 6.43 -2.75 18.28
C MET A 1 5.69 -1.64 17.59
N ILE A 2 4.74 -0.99 18.28
CA ILE A 2 4.03 0.18 17.77
C ILE A 2 5.04 1.34 17.80
N HIS A 3 5.39 1.91 16.65
CA HIS A 3 6.22 3.11 16.60
C HIS A 3 5.30 4.33 16.78
N MET A 4 5.33 4.93 17.96
CA MET A 4 4.57 6.14 18.27
C MET A 4 5.30 7.36 17.71
N GLN A 5 4.75 7.99 16.67
CA GLN A 5 5.42 9.07 15.93
C GLN A 5 4.99 10.47 16.39
N SER A 6 3.74 10.68 16.79
CA SER A 6 3.29 11.93 17.40
C SER A 6 1.98 11.73 18.20
N PHE A 7 1.80 12.50 19.27
CA PHE A 7 0.49 12.66 19.93
C PHE A 7 0.19 14.14 20.08
N ARG A 8 -1.04 14.54 19.76
CA ARG A 8 -1.50 15.93 19.86
C ARG A 8 -2.72 16.00 20.78
N LYS A 9 -2.68 16.88 21.77
CA LYS A 9 -3.86 17.19 22.58
C LYS A 9 -4.81 18.07 21.76
N LEU A 10 -6.06 17.64 21.60
CA LEU A 10 -7.10 18.41 20.91
C LEU A 10 -7.92 19.23 21.90
N ASP A 11 -8.23 18.66 23.07
CA ASP A 11 -8.92 19.34 24.19
C ASP A 11 -8.61 18.67 25.54
N GLU A 12 -9.33 19.02 26.62
CA GLU A 12 -9.09 18.49 27.97
C GLU A 12 -9.22 16.97 28.09
N SER A 13 -10.01 16.31 27.23
CA SER A 13 -10.27 14.87 27.28
C SER A 13 -9.93 14.12 25.99
N THR A 14 -9.54 14.82 24.92
CA THR A 14 -9.32 14.23 23.59
C THR A 14 -7.88 14.35 23.14
N PHE A 15 -7.32 13.23 22.70
CA PHE A 15 -5.97 13.11 22.16
C PHE A 15 -6.02 12.49 20.76
N GLU A 16 -5.30 13.09 19.83
CA GLU A 16 -5.05 12.55 18.51
C GLU A 16 -3.74 11.75 18.56
N LEU A 17 -3.83 10.48 18.17
CA LEU A 17 -2.72 9.54 18.14
C LEU A 17 -2.46 9.13 16.70
N GLU A 18 -1.27 9.45 16.19
CA GLU A 18 -0.83 9.01 14.87
C GLU A 18 -0.11 7.66 15.02
N ILE A 19 -0.83 6.58 14.71
CA ILE A 19 -0.33 5.20 14.86
C ILE A 19 0.10 4.66 13.49
N SER A 20 1.40 4.74 13.21
CA SER A 20 2.01 4.19 12.01
C SER A 20 2.44 2.73 12.27
N ASN A 21 1.51 1.78 12.08
CA ASN A 21 1.85 0.35 12.19
C ASN A 21 2.19 -0.24 10.83
N THR A 22 3.41 -0.79 10.72
CA THR A 22 3.79 -1.61 9.56
C THR A 22 3.18 -3.01 9.68
N ILE A 23 2.36 -3.39 8.71
CA ILE A 23 1.80 -4.75 8.60
C ILE A 23 2.57 -5.50 7.50
N THR A 24 3.13 -6.65 7.84
CA THR A 24 3.80 -7.53 6.87
C THR A 24 2.81 -8.59 6.40
N ILE A 25 2.62 -8.70 5.09
CA ILE A 25 1.79 -9.72 4.44
C ILE A 25 2.69 -10.64 3.63
N SER A 26 2.58 -11.95 3.85
CA SER A 26 3.32 -12.97 3.10
C SER A 26 2.36 -13.75 2.22
N PHE A 27 2.65 -13.82 0.92
CA PHE A 27 1.90 -14.62 -0.04
C PHE A 27 2.87 -15.37 -0.95
N LYS A 28 2.40 -16.48 -1.54
CA LYS A 28 3.19 -17.30 -2.45
C LYS A 28 2.81 -16.94 -3.89
N LEU A 29 3.82 -16.79 -4.73
CA LEU A 29 3.70 -16.61 -6.18
C LEU A 29 4.67 -17.58 -6.86
N GLU A 30 4.36 -17.91 -8.10
CA GLU A 30 5.27 -18.66 -8.95
C GLU A 30 6.58 -17.91 -9.17
N GLU A 31 7.68 -18.65 -9.22
CA GLU A 31 9.02 -18.06 -9.28
C GLU A 31 9.25 -17.25 -10.56
N ASP A 32 8.75 -17.74 -11.69
CA ASP A 32 8.93 -17.07 -12.98
C ASP A 32 8.17 -15.73 -13.02
N PHE A 33 6.97 -15.70 -12.43
CA PHE A 33 6.22 -14.45 -12.27
C PHE A 33 6.93 -13.46 -11.33
N LEU A 34 7.54 -13.95 -10.24
CA LEU A 34 8.35 -13.10 -9.36
C LEU A 34 9.56 -12.48 -10.08
N LYS A 35 10.22 -13.24 -10.97
CA LYS A 35 11.33 -12.74 -11.79
C LYS A 35 10.88 -11.65 -12.75
N GLU A 36 9.71 -11.81 -13.36
CA GLU A 36 9.13 -10.80 -14.23
C GLU A 36 8.84 -9.50 -13.46
N ILE A 37 8.22 -9.61 -12.28
CA ILE A 37 7.98 -8.48 -11.38
C ILE A 37 9.30 -7.77 -11.04
N ASP A 38 10.35 -8.50 -10.67
CA ASP A 38 11.65 -7.91 -10.33
C ASP A 38 12.27 -7.14 -11.50
N ASN A 39 12.19 -7.70 -12.70
CA ASN A 39 12.71 -7.06 -13.90
C ASN A 39 11.98 -5.74 -14.18
N ILE A 40 10.64 -5.75 -14.08
CA ILE A 40 9.82 -4.55 -14.27
C ILE A 40 10.13 -3.52 -13.19
N ALA A 41 10.19 -3.93 -11.91
CA ALA A 41 10.52 -3.05 -10.80
C ALA A 41 11.87 -2.35 -11.01
N LYS A 42 12.88 -3.09 -11.48
CA LYS A 42 14.20 -2.56 -11.79
C LYS A 42 14.17 -1.56 -12.95
N ILE A 43 13.46 -1.88 -14.04
CA ILE A 43 13.31 -0.99 -15.19
C ILE A 43 12.58 0.30 -14.79
N ALA A 44 11.60 0.19 -13.91
CA ALA A 44 10.84 1.32 -13.37
C ALA A 44 11.61 2.13 -12.29
N GLY A 45 12.85 1.74 -11.94
CA GLY A 45 13.72 2.47 -11.03
C GLY A 45 13.51 2.18 -9.54
N TYR A 46 12.78 1.12 -9.19
CA TYR A 46 12.55 0.74 -7.80
C TYR A 46 13.75 -0.01 -7.23
N SER A 47 14.08 0.31 -5.98
CA SER A 47 15.19 -0.33 -5.24
C SER A 47 14.79 -1.70 -4.65
N ASN A 48 13.50 -1.96 -4.43
CA ASN A 48 13.02 -3.21 -3.88
C ASN A 48 11.62 -3.58 -4.42
N ARG A 49 11.35 -4.88 -4.41
CA ARG A 49 10.08 -5.47 -4.89
C ARG A 49 8.87 -4.99 -4.10
N SER A 50 8.99 -4.87 -2.78
CA SER A 50 7.87 -4.54 -1.90
C SER A 50 7.32 -3.15 -2.16
N ASP A 51 8.18 -2.18 -2.46
CA ASP A 51 7.78 -0.82 -2.81
C ASP A 51 7.05 -0.79 -4.15
N PHE A 52 7.59 -1.48 -5.16
CA PHE A 52 6.93 -1.62 -6.45
C PHE A 52 5.53 -2.25 -6.31
N ILE A 53 5.43 -3.37 -5.59
CA ILE A 53 4.15 -4.06 -5.37
C ILE A 53 3.18 -3.16 -4.60
N ARG A 54 3.65 -2.42 -3.60
CA ARG A 54 2.81 -1.51 -2.82
C ARG A 54 2.19 -0.43 -3.69
N ASP A 55 2.99 0.21 -4.54
CA ASP A 55 2.52 1.29 -5.41
C ASP A 55 1.57 0.76 -6.49
N ALA A 56 1.84 -0.43 -7.03
CA ALA A 56 0.94 -1.12 -7.96
C ALA A 56 -0.44 -1.42 -7.32
N ILE A 57 -0.45 -1.91 -6.07
CA ILE A 57 -1.69 -2.17 -5.33
C ILE A 57 -2.45 -0.86 -5.08
N ILE A 58 -1.76 0.20 -4.64
CA ILE A 58 -2.39 1.52 -4.37
C ILE A 58 -3.01 2.07 -5.65
N SER A 59 -2.28 2.05 -6.76
CA SER A 59 -2.76 2.50 -8.07
C SER A 59 -4.00 1.72 -8.50
N TYR A 60 -4.00 0.39 -8.36
CA TYR A 60 -5.15 -0.43 -8.71
C TYR A 60 -6.37 -0.14 -7.83
N LEU A 61 -6.18 0.05 -6.52
CA LEU A 61 -7.27 0.43 -5.61
C LEU A 61 -7.85 1.82 -5.93
N GLN A 62 -7.01 2.77 -6.36
CA GLN A 62 -7.47 4.08 -6.82
C GLN A 62 -8.31 3.96 -8.09
N TYR A 63 -7.81 3.20 -9.08
CA TYR A 63 -8.56 2.88 -10.29
C TYR A 63 -9.93 2.27 -9.96
N LEU A 64 -9.99 1.28 -9.06
CA LEU A 64 -11.26 0.67 -8.65
C LEU A 64 -12.21 1.69 -8.02
N LYS A 65 -11.72 2.55 -7.11
CA LYS A 65 -12.54 3.61 -6.48
C LYS A 65 -13.08 4.61 -7.49
N GLU A 66 -12.28 4.99 -8.48
CA GLU A 66 -12.69 5.91 -9.54
C GLU A 66 -13.74 5.28 -10.46
N ASN A 67 -13.59 3.99 -10.79
CA ASN A 67 -14.54 3.29 -11.65
C ASN A 67 -15.86 2.93 -10.94
N ASP A 68 -15.80 2.65 -9.63
CA ASP A 68 -16.97 2.46 -8.78
C ASP A 68 -17.81 3.75 -8.70
N ARG A 69 -17.16 4.90 -8.44
CA ARG A 69 -17.82 6.22 -8.46
C ARG A 69 -18.43 6.57 -9.81
N ASN A 70 -17.83 6.10 -10.89
CA ASN A 70 -18.31 6.32 -12.25
C ASN A 70 -19.32 5.25 -12.74
N GLY A 71 -19.78 4.34 -11.87
CA GLY A 71 -20.79 3.33 -12.19
C GLY A 71 -20.37 2.31 -13.26
N ARG A 72 -19.06 2.10 -13.44
CA ARG A 72 -18.52 1.25 -14.53
C ARG A 72 -18.10 -0.15 -14.11
N ILE A 73 -18.43 -0.58 -12.91
CA ILE A 73 -18.32 -2.02 -12.57
C ILE A 73 -19.58 -2.70 -13.08
N ILE A 74 -19.46 -3.24 -14.30
CA ILE A 74 -20.36 -4.25 -14.84
C ILE A 74 -20.41 -5.44 -13.86
N SER A 75 -21.61 -5.68 -13.34
CA SER A 75 -22.05 -6.88 -12.63
C SER A 75 -21.82 -8.15 -13.43
#